data_AF-A0A9E3CNU0-F1
#
_entry.id   AF-A0A9E3CNU0-F1
#
_cell.length_a   1.000
_cell.length_b   1.000
_cell.length_c   1.000
_cell.angle_alpha   90.00
_cell.angle_beta   90.00
_cell.angle_gamma   90.00
#
_symmetry.space_group_name_H-M   'P 1'
#
loop_
_entity.id
_entity.type
_entity.pdbx_description
1 polymer ?
#
loop_
_entity_poly.entity_id
_entity_poly.type
_entity_poly.pdbx_seq_one_letter_code
_entity_poly.pdbx_strand_id
1 'polypeptide(L)'
;MRRLIRIIALMGCLATAVAVPAGGATAAFQCRGTDRNVQKQVRFARGRTTAVIKDTVRLCTAHEYYLRATGGQTMTVHLAAGSKTSFSIYAPTGDIIEGADGVKDWSGSLPETGQYIIHVGTDATAAYTLEVTIR
;
A
#
# COMPACT_ATOMS: atom_id res chain seq x y z
N MET A 1 -61.36 -16.03 -56.40
CA MET A 1 -60.98 -17.46 -56.19
C MET A 1 -59.63 -17.62 -56.89
N ARG A 2 -58.49 -17.86 -56.25
CA ARG A 2 -58.12 -18.94 -55.33
C ARG A 2 -56.98 -18.45 -54.42
N ARG A 3 -56.98 -18.96 -53.19
CA ARG A 3 -56.05 -18.71 -52.08
C ARG A 3 -54.78 -19.54 -52.25
N LEU A 4 -53.62 -19.05 -51.81
CA LEU A 4 -52.41 -19.78 -51.37
C LEU A 4 -51.53 -18.75 -50.62
N ILE A 5 -51.53 -18.61 -49.28
CA ILE A 5 -51.02 -19.45 -48.17
C ILE A 5 -49.49 -19.37 -47.96
N ARG A 6 -49.14 -18.76 -46.81
CA ARG A 6 -48.00 -18.95 -45.88
C ARG A 6 -46.60 -18.52 -46.34
N ILE A 7 -46.17 -17.36 -45.83
CA ILE A 7 -44.75 -17.08 -45.59
C ILE A 7 -44.51 -17.13 -44.08
N ILE A 8 -43.57 -17.99 -43.73
CA ILE A 8 -43.11 -18.35 -42.39
C ILE A 8 -42.34 -17.17 -41.78
N ALA A 9 -42.70 -16.80 -40.56
CA ALA A 9 -41.98 -15.85 -39.74
C ALA A 9 -40.61 -16.44 -39.38
N LEU A 10 -39.52 -15.87 -39.91
CA LEU A 10 -38.18 -16.16 -39.45
C LEU A 10 -37.82 -15.18 -38.32
N MET A 11 -37.90 -15.73 -37.12
CA MET A 11 -37.34 -15.25 -35.87
C MET A 11 -35.83 -15.07 -36.02
N GLY A 12 -35.38 -13.81 -36.11
CA GLY A 12 -33.97 -13.42 -36.10
C GLY A 12 -33.71 -12.47 -34.95
N CYS A 13 -33.61 -13.00 -33.74
CA CYS A 13 -33.16 -12.24 -32.58
C CYS A 13 -31.66 -11.96 -32.77
N LEU A 14 -31.30 -10.75 -33.20
CA LEU A 14 -29.93 -10.27 -33.17
C LEU A 14 -29.52 -10.12 -31.70
N ALA A 15 -28.87 -11.15 -31.16
CA ALA A 15 -28.15 -11.03 -29.91
C ALA A 15 -26.86 -10.25 -30.19
N THR A 16 -26.86 -8.96 -29.86
CA THR A 16 -25.65 -8.15 -29.80
C THR A 16 -24.79 -8.64 -28.65
N ALA A 17 -23.73 -9.38 -28.96
CA ALA A 17 -22.71 -9.74 -27.99
C ALA A 17 -21.91 -8.48 -27.63
N VAL A 18 -22.23 -7.87 -26.49
CA VAL A 18 -21.43 -6.78 -25.92
C VAL A 18 -20.18 -7.42 -25.32
N ALA A 19 -19.04 -7.25 -25.99
CA ALA A 19 -17.75 -7.63 -25.45
C ALA A 19 -17.43 -6.73 -24.25
N VAL A 20 -17.51 -7.29 -23.05
CA VAL A 20 -17.08 -6.61 -21.82
C VAL A 20 -15.55 -6.52 -21.87
N PRO A 21 -14.92 -5.33 -21.83
CA PRO A 21 -13.48 -5.23 -21.76
C PRO A 21 -13.02 -5.75 -20.39
N ALA A 22 -12.20 -6.80 -20.39
CA ALA A 22 -11.49 -7.30 -19.22
C ALA A 22 -10.38 -6.30 -18.81
N GLY A 23 -10.78 -5.10 -18.38
CA GLY A 23 -9.89 -4.12 -17.79
C GLY A 23 -10.06 -4.12 -16.27
N GLY A 24 -9.06 -4.58 -15.53
CA GLY A 24 -8.95 -4.25 -14.10
C GLY A 24 -8.84 -5.39 -13.09
N ALA A 25 -8.19 -6.52 -13.41
CA ALA A 25 -7.89 -7.55 -12.41
C ALA A 25 -6.43 -8.04 -12.51
N THR A 26 -5.45 -7.15 -12.34
CA THR A 26 -4.03 -7.55 -12.37
C THR A 26 -3.25 -7.32 -11.07
N ALA A 27 -3.74 -6.51 -10.12
CA ALA A 27 -3.03 -6.36 -8.84
C ALA A 27 -3.31 -7.55 -7.87
N ALA A 28 -4.57 -7.94 -7.71
CA ALA A 28 -4.99 -8.94 -6.73
C ALA A 28 -4.62 -10.41 -7.07
N PHE A 29 -4.14 -10.70 -8.28
CA PHE A 29 -3.81 -12.08 -8.69
C PHE A 29 -2.35 -12.47 -8.40
N GLN A 30 -1.49 -11.50 -8.14
CA GLN A 30 -0.05 -11.71 -8.01
C GLN A 30 0.35 -12.23 -6.63
N CYS A 31 -0.40 -11.82 -5.61
CA CYS A 31 -0.26 -12.24 -4.23
C CYS A 31 -1.48 -13.10 -3.91
N ARG A 32 -1.38 -14.41 -4.07
CA ARG A 32 -2.51 -15.36 -3.92
C ARG A 32 -2.92 -15.53 -2.45
N GLY A 33 -3.29 -14.44 -1.77
CA GLY A 33 -3.58 -14.42 -0.33
C GLY A 33 -2.34 -14.64 0.55
N THR A 34 -1.14 -14.41 0.01
CA THR A 34 0.14 -14.61 0.72
C THR A 34 0.72 -13.31 1.28
N ASP A 35 -0.06 -12.22 1.25
CA ASP A 35 0.36 -10.94 1.77
C ASP A 35 0.70 -11.05 3.25
N ARG A 36 1.94 -10.70 3.60
CA ARG A 36 2.44 -10.82 4.98
C ARG A 36 3.10 -9.53 5.44
N ASN A 37 2.69 -9.07 6.62
CA ASN A 37 3.39 -8.01 7.32
C ASN A 37 4.50 -8.60 8.20
N VAL A 38 5.73 -8.11 8.01
CA VAL A 38 6.90 -8.45 8.84
C VAL A 38 7.11 -7.34 9.85
N GLN A 39 6.85 -7.66 11.11
CA GLN A 39 6.88 -6.69 12.21
C GLN A 39 8.28 -6.54 12.79
N LYS A 40 8.71 -5.29 13.00
CA LYS A 40 10.04 -4.92 13.47
C LYS A 40 9.95 -3.77 14.47
N GLN A 41 10.82 -3.76 15.47
CA GLN A 41 10.88 -2.69 16.46
C GLN A 41 11.99 -1.71 16.09
N VAL A 42 11.68 -0.42 16.07
CA VAL A 42 12.68 0.65 15.91
C VAL A 42 13.27 0.95 17.27
N ARG A 43 14.60 0.88 17.36
CA ARG A 43 15.35 1.21 18.58
C ARG A 43 16.48 2.17 18.24
N PHE A 44 16.57 3.26 18.99
CA PHE A 44 17.70 4.17 18.90
C PHE A 44 18.84 3.70 19.79
N ALA A 45 20.08 3.84 19.31
CA ALA A 45 21.25 3.64 20.16
C ALA A 45 21.27 4.67 21.30
N ARG A 46 21.92 4.33 22.41
CA ARG A 46 21.99 5.23 23.58
C ARG A 46 22.55 6.59 23.18
N GLY A 47 21.82 7.66 23.53
CA GLY A 47 22.18 9.05 23.20
C GLY A 47 21.97 9.43 21.73
N ARG A 48 21.33 8.58 20.92
CA ARG A 48 20.98 8.87 19.54
C ARG A 48 19.48 9.05 19.41
N THR A 49 19.09 9.88 18.45
CA THR A 49 17.71 10.18 18.06
C THR A 49 17.37 9.63 16.68
N THR A 50 18.35 9.00 16.01
CA THR A 50 18.24 8.51 14.64
C THR A 50 18.53 7.02 14.59
N ALA A 51 17.72 6.28 13.84
CA ALA A 51 17.91 4.88 13.50
C ALA A 51 17.97 4.75 11.97
N VAL A 52 18.93 3.98 11.47
CA VAL A 52 19.07 3.69 10.04
C VAL A 52 18.94 2.18 9.87
N ILE A 53 17.96 1.76 9.07
CA ILE A 53 17.61 0.37 8.86
C ILE A 53 17.76 0.04 7.38
N LYS A 54 18.57 -0.96 7.06
CA LYS A 54 18.77 -1.45 5.70
C LYS A 54 18.11 -2.81 5.58
N ASP A 55 17.23 -2.99 4.60
CA ASP A 55 16.47 -4.21 4.45
C ASP A 55 16.02 -4.45 3.01
N THR A 56 15.36 -5.58 2.76
CA THR A 56 14.74 -5.91 1.47
C THR A 56 13.30 -6.32 1.70
N VAL A 57 12.37 -5.53 1.17
CA VAL A 57 10.95 -5.88 1.13
C VAL A 57 10.70 -6.73 -0.11
N ARG A 58 10.03 -7.86 0.06
CA ARG A 58 9.68 -8.76 -1.05
C ARG A 58 8.30 -8.39 -1.59
N LEU A 59 8.06 -8.67 -2.86
CA LEU A 59 6.71 -8.62 -3.42
C LEU A 59 5.75 -9.45 -2.55
N CYS A 60 4.51 -8.96 -2.37
CA CYS A 60 3.50 -9.55 -1.47
C CYS A 60 3.92 -9.57 0.00
N THR A 61 4.84 -8.71 0.41
CA THR A 61 5.15 -8.48 1.82
C THR A 61 5.22 -7.00 2.09
N ALA A 62 4.94 -6.61 3.32
CA ALA A 62 5.19 -5.28 3.83
C ALA A 62 5.96 -5.38 5.14
N HIS A 63 6.69 -4.33 5.48
CA HIS A 63 7.41 -4.25 6.75
C HIS A 63 6.75 -3.22 7.65
N GLU A 64 6.40 -3.61 8.87
CA GLU A 64 5.80 -2.74 9.87
C GLU A 64 6.83 -2.42 10.95
N TYR A 65 7.21 -1.15 11.06
CA TYR A 65 8.18 -0.67 12.02
C TYR A 65 7.46 0.03 13.16
N TYR A 66 7.51 -0.58 14.33
CA TYR A 66 6.93 -0.04 15.56
C TYR A 66 7.92 0.89 16.25
N LEU A 67 7.49 2.12 16.50
CA LEU A 67 8.28 3.14 17.18
C LEU A 67 7.46 3.75 18.31
N ARG A 68 7.99 3.72 19.53
CA ARG A 68 7.42 4.48 20.64
C ARG A 68 7.97 5.91 20.60
N ALA A 69 7.06 6.87 20.61
CA ALA A 69 7.40 8.29 20.62
C ALA A 69 6.36 9.07 21.44
N THR A 70 6.73 10.29 21.81
CA THR A 70 5.92 11.20 22.63
C THR A 70 5.30 12.28 21.76
N GLY A 71 4.08 12.69 22.10
CA GLY A 71 3.40 13.80 21.43
C GLY A 71 4.21 15.09 21.56
N GLY A 72 4.16 15.91 20.51
CA GLY A 72 4.95 17.14 20.38
C GLY A 72 6.39 16.94 19.90
N GLN A 73 6.89 15.71 19.84
CA GLN A 73 8.18 15.43 19.20
C GLN A 73 8.06 15.59 17.69
N THR A 74 9.14 15.99 17.03
CA THR A 74 9.21 16.00 15.57
C THR A 74 9.79 14.67 15.10
N MET A 75 9.00 13.92 14.33
CA MET A 75 9.46 12.74 13.63
C MET A 75 9.80 13.10 12.19
N THR A 76 10.95 12.64 11.71
CA THR A 76 11.38 12.72 10.30
C THR A 76 11.68 11.31 9.80
N VAL A 77 11.10 10.94 8.68
CA VAL A 77 11.27 9.63 8.05
C VAL A 77 11.70 9.82 6.60
N HIS A 78 12.79 9.18 6.21
CA HIS A 78 13.30 9.14 4.84
C HIS A 78 13.45 7.70 4.38
N LEU A 79 12.91 7.40 3.19
CA LEU A 79 12.97 6.09 2.56
C LEU A 79 13.71 6.17 1.23
N ALA A 80 14.96 5.71 1.25
CA ALA A 80 15.75 5.49 0.04
C ALA A 80 15.41 4.12 -0.55
N ALA A 81 14.52 4.10 -1.55
CA ALA A 81 14.05 2.89 -2.23
C ALA A 81 13.68 3.15 -3.71
N GLY A 82 13.45 2.07 -4.46
CA GLY A 82 12.95 2.12 -5.84
C GLY A 82 11.59 2.82 -5.97
N SER A 83 11.16 3.18 -7.18
CA SER A 83 9.90 3.94 -7.41
C SER A 83 8.63 3.21 -7.00
N LYS A 84 8.69 1.89 -6.87
CA LYS A 84 7.57 1.01 -6.50
C LYS A 84 7.46 0.74 -5.00
N THR A 85 8.22 1.45 -4.18
CA THR A 85 8.28 1.26 -2.73
C THR A 85 8.05 2.59 -2.05
N SER A 86 7.15 2.61 -1.07
CA SER A 86 6.78 3.81 -0.30
C SER A 86 6.45 3.40 1.15
N PHE A 87 6.21 4.39 2.01
CA PHE A 87 5.72 4.15 3.35
C PHE A 87 4.49 4.98 3.68
N SER A 88 3.72 4.47 4.64
CA SER A 88 2.69 5.23 5.36
C SER A 88 2.97 5.21 6.86
N ILE A 89 2.57 6.25 7.59
CA ILE A 89 2.73 6.32 9.06
C ILE A 89 1.36 6.31 9.72
N TYR A 90 1.15 5.35 10.60
CA TYR A 90 -0.05 5.24 11.43
C TYR A 90 0.23 5.76 12.85
N ALA A 91 -0.69 6.57 13.35
CA ALA A 91 -0.73 7.05 14.71
C ALA A 91 -1.12 5.93 15.70
N PRO A 92 -0.87 6.10 17.01
CA PRO A 92 -1.34 5.18 18.04
C PRO A 92 -2.84 4.89 18.01
N THR A 93 -3.68 5.81 17.53
CA THR A 93 -5.12 5.58 17.31
C THR A 93 -5.41 4.59 16.17
N GLY A 94 -4.46 4.39 15.26
CA GLY A 94 -4.62 3.59 14.04
C GLY A 94 -4.91 4.41 12.78
N ASP A 95 -5.09 5.73 12.90
CA ASP A 95 -5.27 6.61 11.75
C ASP A 95 -3.95 6.90 11.04
N ILE A 96 -3.99 7.13 9.73
CA ILE A 96 -2.81 7.59 8.99
C ILE A 96 -2.53 9.06 9.34
N ILE A 97 -1.27 9.39 9.64
CA ILE A 97 -0.86 10.76 9.89
C ILE A 97 -1.01 11.58 8.60
N GLU A 98 -1.51 12.81 8.73
CA GLU A 98 -1.65 13.73 7.62
C GLU A 98 -0.35 13.87 6.80
N GLY A 99 -0.47 13.70 5.48
CA GLY A 99 0.65 13.77 4.54
C GLY A 99 1.62 12.58 4.58
N ALA A 100 1.39 11.58 5.43
CA ALA A 100 2.24 10.39 5.56
C ALA A 100 1.58 9.15 4.94
N ASP A 101 0.98 9.27 3.75
CA ASP A 101 0.37 8.13 3.05
C ASP A 101 1.06 7.88 1.70
N GLY A 102 1.72 6.73 1.56
CA GLY A 102 2.38 6.32 0.31
C GLY A 102 3.54 7.22 -0.12
N VAL A 103 4.24 7.84 0.84
CA VAL A 103 5.33 8.80 0.59
C VAL A 103 6.72 8.17 0.74
N LYS A 104 7.77 8.90 0.37
CA LYS A 104 9.18 8.53 0.62
C LYS A 104 9.89 9.43 1.61
N ASP A 105 9.28 10.55 1.92
CA ASP A 105 9.79 11.58 2.79
C ASP A 105 8.63 12.14 3.57
N TRP A 106 8.78 12.21 4.88
CA TRP A 106 7.80 12.86 5.74
C TRP A 106 8.50 13.47 6.96
N SER A 107 8.01 14.63 7.38
CA SER A 107 8.42 15.25 8.63
C SER A 107 7.25 16.00 9.24
N GLY A 108 7.03 15.80 10.54
CA GLY A 108 5.93 16.45 11.24
C GLY A 108 6.00 16.29 12.75
N SER A 109 5.21 17.10 13.45
CA SER A 109 5.02 16.97 14.89
C SER A 109 4.04 15.83 15.18
N LEU A 110 4.36 15.01 16.17
CA LEU A 110 3.55 13.88 16.57
C LEU A 110 2.34 14.36 17.39
N PRO A 111 1.11 13.99 17.01
CA PRO A 111 -0.08 14.50 17.70
C PRO A 111 -0.26 13.94 19.11
N GLU A 112 0.33 12.77 19.41
CA GLU A 112 0.06 12.04 20.65
C GLU A 112 1.24 11.16 21.10
N THR A 113 1.16 10.65 22.32
CA THR A 113 2.17 9.73 22.85
C THR A 113 1.70 8.31 22.67
N GLY A 114 2.55 7.46 22.08
CA GLY A 114 2.21 6.06 21.93
C GLY A 114 3.12 5.31 20.98
N GLN A 115 2.60 4.22 20.43
CA GLN A 115 3.29 3.39 19.46
C GLN A 115 2.81 3.71 18.05
N TYR A 116 3.69 4.32 17.27
CA TYR A 116 3.52 4.59 15.85
C TYR A 116 3.91 3.38 15.02
N ILE A 117 3.31 3.24 13.84
CA ILE A 117 3.66 2.19 12.86
C ILE A 117 4.10 2.86 11.57
N ILE A 118 5.34 2.64 11.16
CA ILE A 118 5.81 3.00 9.81
C ILE A 118 5.66 1.76 8.94
N HIS A 119 4.70 1.77 8.04
CA HIS A 119 4.37 0.67 7.15
C HIS A 119 5.09 0.88 5.80
N VAL A 120 6.09 0.05 5.48
CA VAL A 120 6.79 0.08 4.19
C VAL A 120 6.16 -0.96 3.27
N GLY A 121 5.51 -0.49 2.20
CA GLY A 121 4.86 -1.31 1.17
C GLY A 121 5.64 -1.31 -0.14
N THR A 122 5.43 -2.32 -0.98
CA THR A 122 6.06 -2.40 -2.31
C THR A 122 5.24 -3.16 -3.35
N ASP A 123 5.30 -2.70 -4.60
CA ASP A 123 4.75 -3.41 -5.77
C ASP A 123 5.81 -4.26 -6.51
N ALA A 124 7.03 -4.31 -5.98
CA ALA A 124 8.11 -5.17 -6.47
C ALA A 124 9.13 -5.48 -5.37
N THR A 125 9.81 -6.62 -5.43
CA THR A 125 10.92 -6.89 -4.50
C THR A 125 11.99 -5.80 -4.65
N ALA A 126 12.33 -5.12 -3.55
CA ALA A 126 13.25 -4.00 -3.55
C ALA A 126 14.06 -3.93 -2.25
N ALA A 127 15.35 -3.61 -2.39
CA ALA A 127 16.16 -3.18 -1.26
C ALA A 127 15.84 -1.72 -0.93
N TYR A 128 15.90 -1.39 0.36
CA TYR A 128 15.70 -0.02 0.82
C TYR A 128 16.55 0.31 2.04
N THR A 129 16.72 1.61 2.27
CA THR A 129 17.21 2.17 3.53
C THR A 129 16.12 3.07 4.12
N LEU A 130 15.69 2.77 5.35
CA LEU A 130 14.75 3.57 6.12
C LEU A 130 15.51 4.29 7.21
N GLU A 131 15.52 5.62 7.16
CA GLU A 131 16.07 6.48 8.20
C GLU A 131 14.91 7.11 8.98
N VAL A 132 14.97 6.98 10.30
CA VAL A 132 13.95 7.49 11.22
C VAL A 132 14.64 8.35 12.26
N THR A 133 14.20 9.59 12.42
CA THR A 133 14.71 10.53 13.42
C THR A 133 13.58 11.07 14.29
N ILE A 134 13.80 11.19 15.59
CA ILE A 134 12.88 11.79 16.58
C ILE A 134 13.59 12.92 17.33
N ARG A 135 13.04 14.12 17.33
CA ARG A 135 13.58 15.29 18.07
C ARG A 135 12.57 15.85 19.05
#